data_AF-H9BJQ1-F1
#
_entry.id   AF-H9BJQ1-F1
#
_cell.length_a   1.000
_cell.length_b   1.000
_cell.length_c   1.000
_cell.angle_alpha   90.00
_cell.angle_beta   90.00
_cell.angle_gamma   90.00
#
_symmetry.space_group_name_H-M   'P 1'
#
loop_
_entity.id
_entity.type
_entity.pdbx_description
1 polymer ?
#
loop_
_entity_poly.entity_id
_entity_poly.type
_entity_poly.pdbx_seq_one_letter_code
_entity_poly.pdbx_strand_id
1 'polypeptide(L)'
;YKYPGWYDKYGKWWENYARLSVPNGHKPIVGEDVDYVYPQRCWVCMVPCLIREDMVTAEIDGVHRTYCSETCRWTDVEAFRPVYQGRET
;
A
#
# COMPACT_ATOMS: atom_id res chain seq x y z
N TYR A 1 -22.51 1.48 -12.35
CA TYR A 1 -22.07 0.26 -11.67
C TYR A 1 -20.93 -0.39 -12.47
N LYS A 2 -19.68 0.04 -12.25
CA LYS A 2 -18.50 -0.49 -12.98
C LYS A 2 -17.68 -1.49 -12.15
N TYR A 3 -17.84 -1.43 -10.83
CA TYR A 3 -17.13 -2.27 -9.87
C TYR A 3 -18.15 -2.85 -8.89
N PRO A 4 -18.74 -4.01 -9.19
CA PRO A 4 -19.58 -4.74 -8.24
C PRO A 4 -18.88 -4.93 -6.90
N GLY A 5 -19.55 -4.64 -5.78
CA GLY A 5 -18.98 -4.75 -4.42
C GLY A 5 -18.05 -3.61 -3.98
N TRP A 6 -17.80 -2.60 -4.84
CA TRP A 6 -16.91 -1.49 -4.49
C TRP A 6 -17.40 -0.71 -3.27
N TYR A 7 -18.70 -0.42 -3.20
CA TYR A 7 -19.26 0.34 -2.08
C TYR A 7 -19.22 -0.47 -0.78
N ASP A 8 -19.48 -1.78 -0.85
CA ASP A 8 -19.42 -2.65 0.34
C ASP A 8 -18.00 -2.71 0.92
N LYS A 9 -16.97 -2.68 0.05
CA LYS A 9 -15.56 -2.70 0.49
C LYS A 9 -15.01 -1.31 0.87
N TYR A 10 -15.32 -0.27 0.09
CA TYR A 10 -14.65 1.05 0.20
C TYR A 10 -15.59 2.21 0.58
N GLY A 11 -16.90 2.00 0.59
CA GLY A 11 -17.90 3.06 0.78
C GLY A 11 -17.74 3.79 2.10
N LYS A 12 -17.62 3.04 3.21
CA LYS A 12 -17.45 3.61 4.56
C LYS A 12 -16.20 4.48 4.68
N TRP A 13 -15.12 4.13 3.97
CA TRP A 13 -13.91 4.95 3.93
C TRP A 13 -14.20 6.31 3.28
N TRP A 14 -14.87 6.32 2.13
CA TRP A 14 -15.20 7.56 1.41
C TRP A 14 -16.22 8.42 2.14
N GLU A 15 -17.18 7.83 2.85
CA GLU A 15 -18.11 8.56 3.71
C GLU A 15 -17.40 9.27 4.86
N ASN A 16 -16.46 8.59 5.51
CA ASN A 16 -15.62 9.19 6.54
C ASN A 16 -14.73 10.29 5.95
N TYR A 17 -14.10 10.06 4.80
CA TYR A 17 -13.29 11.07 4.13
C TYR A 17 -14.11 12.33 3.82
N ALA A 18 -15.31 12.18 3.27
CA ALA A 18 -16.21 13.30 2.99
C ALA A 18 -16.60 14.06 4.25
N ARG A 19 -17.00 13.34 5.33
CA ARG A 19 -17.33 13.94 6.63
C ARG A 19 -16.17 14.73 7.22
N LEU A 20 -14.95 14.20 7.11
CA LEU A 20 -13.73 14.79 7.69
C LEU A 20 -13.08 15.87 6.83
N SER A 21 -13.46 16.00 5.56
CA SER A 21 -12.93 17.03 4.65
C SER A 21 -13.36 18.46 4.98
N VAL A 22 -14.38 18.62 5.83
CA VAL A 22 -14.89 19.94 6.26
C VAL A 22 -14.24 20.32 7.58
N PRO A 23 -13.57 21.48 7.68
CA PRO A 23 -13.02 21.96 8.95
C PRO A 23 -14.13 22.24 9.97
N ASN A 24 -14.26 21.38 10.99
CA ASN A 24 -15.30 21.50 12.02
C ASN A 24 -14.79 21.15 13.44
N GLY A 25 -13.47 21.10 13.64
CA GLY A 25 -12.83 20.66 14.89
C GLY A 25 -12.36 19.20 14.89
N HIS A 26 -12.63 18.41 13.84
CA HIS A 26 -11.98 17.12 13.62
C HIS A 26 -10.47 17.26 13.38
N LYS A 27 -9.72 16.22 13.75
CA LYS A 27 -8.31 16.05 13.40
C LYS A 27 -8.20 15.71 11.91
N PRO A 28 -6.99 15.84 11.32
CA PRO A 28 -6.71 15.19 10.03
C PRO A 28 -7.08 13.70 10.09
N ILE A 29 -7.49 13.11 8.96
CA ILE A 29 -7.97 11.71 8.91
C ILE A 29 -6.99 10.69 9.53
N VAL A 30 -5.69 10.99 9.51
CA VAL A 30 -4.62 10.20 10.15
C VAL A 30 -4.73 10.11 11.68
N GLY A 31 -5.45 11.05 12.32
CA GLY A 31 -5.63 11.15 13.76
C GLY A 31 -7.05 10.88 14.23
N GLU A 32 -7.96 10.50 13.31
CA GLU A 32 -9.35 10.14 13.59
C GLU A 32 -9.50 8.62 13.67
N ASP A 33 -10.40 8.15 14.53
CA ASP A 33 -10.70 6.72 14.68
C ASP A 33 -11.70 6.25 13.61
N VAL A 34 -11.23 6.20 12.36
CA VAL A 34 -12.04 5.87 11.17
C VAL A 34 -11.47 4.72 10.36
N ASP A 35 -10.71 3.84 11.02
CA ASP A 35 -10.03 2.69 10.39
C ASP A 35 -9.02 3.07 9.28
N TYR A 36 -8.58 4.33 9.28
CA TYR A 36 -7.45 4.78 8.49
C TYR A 36 -6.16 4.47 9.24
N VAL A 37 -5.25 3.72 8.61
CA VAL A 37 -3.88 3.53 9.09
C VAL A 37 -2.95 4.06 8.02
N TYR A 38 -2.00 4.91 8.41
CA TYR A 38 -1.05 5.47 7.47
C TYR A 38 -0.25 4.32 6.81
N PRO A 39 -0.30 4.20 5.48
CA PRO A 39 0.26 3.06 4.77
C PRO A 39 1.79 3.07 4.79
N GLN A 40 2.37 1.87 4.83
CA GLN A 40 3.79 1.69 4.51
C GLN A 40 4.04 2.00 3.04
N ARG A 41 5.24 2.51 2.71
CA ARG A 41 5.62 2.80 1.32
C ARG A 41 6.21 1.55 0.66
N CYS A 42 5.78 1.24 -0.56
CA CYS A 42 6.40 0.20 -1.37
C CYS A 42 7.84 0.57 -1.73
N TRP A 43 8.76 -0.37 -1.56
CA TRP A 43 10.18 -0.17 -1.87
C TRP A 43 10.45 0.05 -3.37
N VAL A 44 9.69 -0.61 -4.24
CA VAL A 44 9.95 -0.59 -5.69
C VAL A 44 9.25 0.58 -6.39
N CYS A 45 7.93 0.69 -6.26
CA CYS A 45 7.17 1.71 -7.00
C CYS A 45 7.05 3.05 -6.26
N MET A 46 7.48 3.13 -5.00
CA MET A 46 7.38 4.31 -4.13
C MET A 46 5.94 4.78 -3.83
N VAL A 47 4.93 4.03 -4.26
CA VAL A 47 3.51 4.25 -3.94
C VAL A 47 3.17 3.62 -2.57
N PRO A 48 2.22 4.18 -1.81
CA PRO A 48 1.78 3.55 -0.57
C PRO A 48 1.10 2.20 -0.78
N CYS A 49 1.32 1.26 0.15
CA CYS A 49 0.68 -0.05 0.18
C CYS A 49 -0.74 0.10 0.74
N LEU A 50 -1.67 0.56 -0.09
CA LEU A 50 -3.04 0.91 0.31
C LEU A 50 -3.95 -0.29 0.55
N ILE A 51 -3.73 -1.39 -0.18
CA ILE A 51 -4.48 -2.64 -0.01
C ILE A 51 -3.66 -3.54 0.90
N ARG A 52 -4.15 -3.75 2.13
CA ARG A 52 -3.41 -4.48 3.17
C ARG A 52 -3.27 -5.95 2.82
N GLU A 53 -4.27 -6.50 2.14
CA GLU A 53 -4.33 -7.88 1.69
C GLU A 53 -3.29 -8.21 0.61
N ASP A 54 -2.84 -7.18 -0.14
CA ASP A 54 -1.82 -7.33 -1.19
C ASP A 54 -0.41 -7.01 -0.67
N MET A 55 -0.28 -6.51 0.57
CA MET A 55 0.99 -6.10 1.15
C MET A 55 1.85 -7.33 1.46
N VAL A 56 3.06 -7.34 0.93
CA VAL A 56 4.06 -8.40 1.19
C VAL A 56 5.37 -7.78 1.65
N THR A 57 6.25 -8.58 2.26
CA THR A 57 7.52 -8.11 2.79
C THR A 57 8.67 -9.05 2.46
N ALA A 58 9.90 -8.53 2.50
CA ALA A 58 11.12 -9.32 2.40
C ALA A 58 12.24 -8.65 3.21
N GLU A 59 13.18 -9.44 3.72
CA GLU A 59 14.42 -8.94 4.30
C GLU A 59 15.52 -9.04 3.25
N ILE A 60 16.08 -7.89 2.84
CA ILE A 60 17.09 -7.80 1.78
C ILE A 60 18.22 -6.92 2.27
N ASP A 61 19.44 -7.46 2.22
CA ASP A 61 20.66 -6.79 2.66
C ASP A 61 20.55 -6.27 4.13
N GLY A 62 19.88 -7.05 5.00
CA GLY A 62 19.64 -6.71 6.41
C GLY A 62 18.55 -5.65 6.66
N VAL A 63 17.77 -5.28 5.63
CA VAL A 63 16.68 -4.31 5.73
C VAL A 63 15.34 -4.99 5.46
N HIS A 64 14.38 -4.82 6.38
CA HIS A 64 12.99 -5.24 6.17
C HIS A 64 12.29 -4.25 5.23
N ARG A 65 11.92 -4.72 4.05
CA ARG A 65 11.26 -3.93 3.00
C ARG A 65 9.79 -4.35 2.85
N THR A 66 8.95 -3.39 2.47
CA THR A 66 7.52 -3.60 2.21
C THR A 66 7.21 -3.37 0.74
N TYR A 67 6.28 -4.14 0.18
CA TYR A 67 5.85 -4.06 -1.22
C TYR A 67 4.33 -4.09 -1.33
N CYS A 68 3.79 -3.35 -2.30
CA CYS A 68 2.34 -3.27 -2.55
C CYS A 68 1.78 -4.45 -3.37
N SER A 69 2.64 -5.33 -3.88
CA SER A 69 2.25 -6.53 -4.63
C SER A 69 3.40 -7.53 -4.71
N GLU A 70 3.08 -8.79 -5.00
CA GLU A 70 4.08 -9.84 -5.29
C GLU A 70 4.97 -9.48 -6.47
N THR A 71 4.44 -8.81 -7.51
CA THR A 71 5.27 -8.36 -8.63
C THR A 71 6.32 -7.34 -8.18
N CYS A 72 5.95 -6.39 -7.33
CA CYS A 72 6.92 -5.43 -6.77
C CYS A 72 7.97 -6.15 -5.93
N ARG A 73 7.58 -7.12 -5.12
CA ARG A 73 8.53 -7.93 -4.35
C ARG A 73 9.49 -8.70 -5.26
N TRP A 74 8.96 -9.42 -6.24
CA TRP A 74 9.76 -10.18 -7.21
C TRP A 74 10.75 -9.29 -7.96
N THR A 75 10.35 -8.07 -8.32
CA THR A 75 11.24 -7.11 -8.99
C THR A 75 12.49 -6.77 -8.17
N ASP A 76 12.34 -6.55 -6.86
CA ASP A 76 13.47 -6.25 -5.97
C ASP A 76 14.27 -7.51 -5.59
N VAL A 77 13.57 -8.61 -5.32
CA VAL A 77 14.17 -9.84 -4.78
C VAL A 77 14.88 -10.66 -5.86
N GLU A 78 14.34 -10.67 -7.09
CA GLU A 78 14.81 -11.57 -8.16
C GLU A 78 15.27 -10.80 -9.40
N ALA A 79 14.42 -9.93 -9.96
CA ALA A 79 14.60 -9.43 -11.33
C ALA A 79 15.80 -8.49 -11.50
N PHE A 80 16.10 -7.66 -10.49
CA PHE A 80 17.20 -6.69 -10.53
C PHE A 80 18.34 -7.03 -9.56
N ARG A 81 18.55 -8.33 -9.30
CA ARG A 81 19.76 -8.80 -8.62
C ARG A 81 20.92 -8.87 -9.63
N PRO A 82 22.19 -8.74 -9.19
CA PRO A 82 23.34 -8.70 -10.10
C PRO A 82 23.43 -9.85 -11.10
N VAL A 83 22.85 -11.01 -10.76
CA VAL A 83 22.69 -12.15 -11.66
C VAL A 83 21.23 -12.55 -11.70
N TYR A 84 20.65 -12.53 -12.88
CA TYR A 84 19.29 -13.00 -13.15
C TYR A 84 19.32 -14.15 -14.16
N GLN A 85 18.80 -15.32 -13.76
CA GLN A 85 18.74 -16.52 -14.60
C GLN A 85 20.10 -16.89 -15.26
N GLY A 86 21.20 -16.71 -14.51
CA GLY A 86 22.55 -17.02 -14.99
C GLY A 86 23.15 -15.98 -15.94
N ARG A 87 22.54 -14.79 -16.08
CA ARG A 87 23.06 -13.66 -16.85
C ARG A 87 23.23 -12.45 -15.94
N GLU A 88 24.26 -11.64 -16.21
CA GLU A 88 24.39 -10.34 -15.56
C GLU A 88 23.23 -9.43 -15.98
N THR A 89 22.71 -8.67 -15.01
CA THR A 89 21.62 -7.69 -15.19
C THR A 89 22.12 -6.29 -15.44
#